data_AF-A0AAD5R2Z5-F1
#
_entry.id   AF-A0AAD5R2Z5-F1
#
_cell.length_a   1.000
_cell.length_b   1.000
_cell.length_c   1.000
_cell.angle_alpha   90.00
_cell.angle_beta   90.00
_cell.angle_gamma   90.00
#
_symmetry.space_group_name_H-M   'P 1'
#
loop_
_entity.id
_entity.type
_entity.pdbx_description
1 polymer ?
#
loop_
_entity_poly.entity_id
_entity_poly.type
_entity_poly.pdbx_seq_one_letter_code
_entity_poly.pdbx_strand_id
1 'polypeptide(L)'
;MGGRISAETVIADNGPLKKFSGAEPINDNDPFWNKLLSFNLKIDDHDTAQIHAFDDSLNDFLQSLMYNNQTSGNFAAFIRVFLRLSKELKTSERFENIIFLWQASNALIILRYICKFLTQRMSESEFVKAFTSSVSTASSSVGSSRDESDSENDSDCECQYSSTAERVLDTLIDILADLPVNETTMAIHVECVKCLIVMLSSQLYNETVVNTSVVFSYFITGACSRRAAVLTKTLLHNYLVHNTEYHTFKKTNGGSIVLQIAASVWSFVQAATSEEEDSGNVQDYPLTLGSLSILLLLNLACHHPAKGCNPFKETLALFQNSQEVSSLVAEKVTFKLDYNSLYERLCATACQEPPMLLLYLLLHRNSGFKNFVLSRINLENLVLPVLRILHDGVASLSSNSHHMYLALIVMLILSEDDFFCKIIHETMINDVCWLDNDRPIREISLGGLCVMVFCPYGS
;
A
#
# COMPACT_ATOMS: atom_id res chain seq x y z
N MET A 1 30.56 8.45 2.56
CA MET A 1 30.15 7.05 2.33
C MET A 1 29.71 6.50 3.68
N GLY A 2 28.40 6.34 3.86
CA GLY A 2 27.77 6.12 5.16
C GLY A 2 27.98 4.74 5.78
N GLY A 3 27.62 4.60 7.05
CA GLY A 3 27.73 3.33 7.77
C GLY A 3 26.86 2.24 7.13
N ARG A 4 27.38 1.00 7.07
CA ARG A 4 26.58 -0.16 6.67
C ARG A 4 25.79 -0.67 7.88
N ILE A 5 24.49 -0.89 7.69
CA ILE A 5 23.60 -1.51 8.67
C ILE A 5 23.10 -2.81 8.04
N SER A 6 23.55 -3.94 8.55
CA SER A 6 23.13 -5.30 8.21
C SER A 6 22.62 -6.02 9.47
N ALA A 7 22.13 -7.25 9.34
CA ALA A 7 21.72 -8.04 10.51
C ALA A 7 22.83 -8.34 11.52
N GLU A 8 24.08 -8.31 11.10
CA GLU A 8 25.23 -8.50 11.99
C GLU A 8 25.63 -7.19 12.70
N THR A 9 24.98 -6.07 12.37
CA THR A 9 25.31 -4.77 12.94
C THR A 9 24.73 -4.65 14.34
N VAL A 10 25.59 -4.41 15.33
CA VAL A 10 25.17 -4.10 16.70
C VAL A 10 24.56 -2.70 16.73
N ILE A 11 23.25 -2.60 16.52
CA ILE A 11 22.52 -1.32 16.45
C ILE A 11 22.56 -0.59 17.80
N ALA A 12 22.66 -1.34 18.90
CA ALA A 12 22.75 -0.81 20.25
C ALA A 12 23.90 0.21 20.42
N ASP A 13 24.93 0.19 19.59
CA ASP A 13 26.06 1.15 19.64
C ASP A 13 26.00 2.26 18.58
N ASN A 14 24.89 2.37 17.87
CA ASN A 14 24.70 3.39 16.85
C ASN A 14 24.54 4.79 17.47
N GLY A 15 25.65 5.54 17.51
CA GLY A 15 25.71 6.90 18.05
C GLY A 15 24.67 7.86 17.47
N PRO A 16 24.47 7.92 16.13
CA PRO A 16 23.40 8.72 15.53
C PRO A 16 21.99 8.40 16.05
N LEU A 17 21.64 7.11 16.17
CA LEU A 17 20.33 6.70 16.71
C LEU A 17 20.20 7.07 18.19
N LYS A 18 21.24 6.88 19.01
CA LYS A 18 21.28 7.30 20.42
C LYS A 18 21.01 8.81 20.57
N LYS A 19 21.64 9.63 19.73
CA LYS A 19 21.41 11.09 19.73
C LYS A 19 19.98 11.41 19.33
N PHE A 20 19.46 10.78 18.28
CA PHE A 20 18.11 11.02 17.79
C PHE A 20 17.02 10.66 18.82
N SER A 21 17.16 9.52 19.50
CA SER A 21 16.22 9.06 20.54
C SER A 21 16.46 9.72 21.91
N GLY A 22 17.43 10.62 22.03
CA GLY A 22 17.80 11.27 23.28
C GLY A 22 16.82 12.35 23.75
N ALA A 23 17.06 12.85 24.96
CA ALA A 23 16.28 13.93 25.57
C ALA A 23 16.69 15.34 25.11
N GLU A 24 17.87 15.48 24.48
CA GLU A 24 18.35 16.76 23.96
C GLU A 24 17.67 17.09 22.62
N PRO A 25 17.17 18.33 22.44
CA PRO A 25 16.55 18.76 21.20
C PRO A 25 17.58 18.92 20.09
N ILE A 26 17.23 18.46 18.88
CA ILE A 26 18.06 18.57 17.67
C ILE A 26 17.42 19.62 16.75
N ASN A 27 18.21 20.61 16.34
CA ASN A 27 17.76 21.63 15.39
C ASN A 27 17.55 21.00 14.00
N ASP A 28 16.51 21.41 13.28
CA ASP A 28 16.18 20.92 11.94
C ASP A 28 17.20 21.33 10.85
N ASN A 29 18.07 22.29 11.13
CA ASN A 29 19.19 22.69 10.27
C ASN A 29 20.55 22.07 10.68
N ASP A 30 20.58 21.22 11.71
CA ASP A 30 21.82 20.59 12.19
C ASP A 30 22.41 19.64 11.12
N PRO A 31 23.70 19.74 10.76
CA PRO A 31 24.38 18.78 9.88
C PRO A 31 24.30 17.32 10.33
N PHE A 32 23.93 17.07 11.59
CA PHE A 32 23.57 15.77 12.15
C PHE A 32 22.65 14.97 11.22
N TRP A 33 21.65 15.59 10.61
CA TRP A 33 20.68 14.88 9.75
C TRP A 33 21.37 14.22 8.56
N ASN A 34 22.37 14.87 7.96
CA ASN A 34 23.15 14.28 6.87
C ASN A 34 23.89 13.02 7.34
N LYS A 35 24.38 13.00 8.58
CA LYS A 35 25.04 11.83 9.15
C LYS A 35 24.03 10.72 9.46
N LEU A 36 22.89 11.05 10.05
CA LEU A 36 21.83 10.09 10.38
C LEU A 36 21.27 9.42 9.12
N LEU A 37 21.01 10.20 8.07
CA LEU A 37 20.41 9.74 6.81
C LEU A 37 21.42 9.08 5.87
N SER A 38 22.70 9.04 6.22
CA SER A 38 23.73 8.39 5.41
C SER A 38 24.00 6.98 5.91
N PHE A 39 23.04 6.05 5.76
CA PHE A 39 23.22 4.64 6.07
C PHE A 39 22.85 3.73 4.89
N ASN A 40 23.48 2.57 4.81
CA ASN A 40 23.13 1.56 3.80
C ASN A 40 22.51 0.37 4.51
N LEU A 41 21.19 0.21 4.37
CA LEU A 41 20.43 -0.89 4.95
C LEU A 41 20.55 -2.13 4.07
N LYS A 42 21.00 -3.24 4.66
CA LYS A 42 21.15 -4.54 4.03
C LYS A 42 20.48 -5.61 4.90
N ILE A 43 19.16 -5.60 4.86
CA ILE A 43 18.32 -6.62 5.48
C ILE A 43 17.64 -7.36 4.34
N ASP A 44 17.58 -8.69 4.43
CA ASP A 44 16.78 -9.46 3.50
C ASP A 44 15.31 -9.33 3.88
N ASP A 45 14.53 -8.68 3.02
CA ASP A 45 13.08 -8.51 3.20
C ASP A 45 12.31 -9.86 3.15
N HIS A 46 12.97 -10.99 2.83
CA HIS A 46 12.40 -12.34 2.82
C HIS A 46 12.77 -13.17 4.07
N ASP A 47 13.79 -12.78 4.82
CA ASP A 47 14.15 -13.49 6.05
C ASP A 47 13.35 -12.90 7.23
N THR A 48 12.20 -13.51 7.52
CA THR A 48 11.30 -13.09 8.61
C THR A 48 12.01 -13.05 9.96
N ALA A 49 12.92 -14.01 10.23
CA ALA A 49 13.68 -14.05 11.47
C ALA A 49 14.68 -12.90 11.53
N GLN A 50 15.37 -12.61 10.42
CA GLN A 50 16.30 -11.48 10.32
C GLN A 50 15.60 -10.15 10.57
N ILE A 51 14.42 -9.95 9.98
CA ILE A 51 13.70 -8.69 10.14
C ILE A 51 13.10 -8.59 11.55
N HIS A 52 12.58 -9.67 12.13
CA HIS A 52 12.11 -9.65 13.52
C HIS A 52 13.24 -9.31 14.48
N ALA A 53 14.42 -9.91 14.31
CA ALA A 53 15.59 -9.59 15.12
C ALA A 53 16.03 -8.12 14.95
N PHE A 54 15.94 -7.58 13.73
CA PHE A 54 16.23 -6.18 13.47
C PHE A 54 15.21 -5.24 14.15
N ASP A 55 13.91 -5.54 14.05
CA ASP A 55 12.84 -4.79 14.71
C ASP A 55 13.03 -4.79 16.23
N ASP A 56 13.35 -5.95 16.80
CA ASP A 56 13.66 -6.08 18.24
C ASP A 56 14.85 -5.22 18.65
N SER A 57 15.90 -5.20 17.84
CA SER A 57 17.09 -4.38 18.12
C SER A 57 16.85 -2.86 18.05
N LEU A 58 15.78 -2.43 17.36
CA LEU A 58 15.37 -1.03 17.28
C LEU A 58 14.42 -0.60 18.40
N ASN A 59 13.77 -1.56 19.09
CA ASN A 59 12.72 -1.26 20.06
C ASN A 59 13.17 -0.30 21.17
N ASP A 60 14.37 -0.47 21.73
CA ASP A 60 14.88 0.41 22.79
C ASP A 60 15.02 1.87 22.33
N PHE A 61 15.45 2.08 21.08
CA PHE A 61 15.58 3.40 20.48
C PHE A 61 14.21 4.02 20.22
N LEU A 62 13.28 3.26 19.65
CA LEU A 62 11.94 3.74 19.33
C LEU A 62 11.13 4.03 20.59
N GLN A 63 11.29 3.21 21.62
CA GLN A 63 10.71 3.42 22.94
C GLN A 63 11.30 4.66 23.61
N SER A 64 12.63 4.83 23.57
CA SER A 64 13.29 6.03 24.09
C SER A 64 12.83 7.29 23.35
N LEU A 65 12.75 7.24 22.02
CA LEU A 65 12.24 8.33 21.19
C LEU A 65 10.80 8.67 21.57
N MET A 66 9.93 7.68 21.71
CA MET A 66 8.53 7.88 22.08
C MET A 66 8.36 8.66 23.39
N TYR A 67 9.11 8.29 24.43
CA TYR A 67 9.05 8.97 25.73
C TYR A 67 9.72 10.34 25.71
N ASN A 68 10.90 10.44 25.08
CA ASN A 68 11.67 11.68 25.06
C ASN A 68 11.11 12.73 24.10
N ASN A 69 10.35 12.34 23.08
CA ASN A 69 9.84 13.25 22.06
C ASN A 69 8.93 14.35 22.62
N GLN A 70 8.24 14.10 23.74
CA GLN A 70 7.46 15.14 24.42
C GLN A 70 8.34 16.30 24.92
N THR A 71 9.61 16.03 25.22
CA THR A 71 10.58 16.98 25.76
C THR A 71 11.56 17.49 24.72
N SER A 72 12.07 16.60 23.84
CA SER A 72 13.10 16.95 22.85
C SER A 72 12.52 17.47 21.53
N GLY A 73 11.29 17.07 21.17
CA GLY A 73 10.68 17.40 19.88
C GLY A 73 11.45 16.86 18.67
N ASN A 74 12.33 15.86 18.86
CA ASN A 74 13.22 15.35 17.82
C ASN A 74 12.46 14.73 16.65
N PHE A 75 11.32 14.09 16.89
CA PHE A 75 10.49 13.57 15.81
C PHE A 75 9.87 14.70 14.98
N ALA A 76 9.36 15.76 15.62
CA ALA A 76 8.82 16.92 14.91
C ALA A 76 9.91 17.64 14.09
N ALA A 77 11.15 17.75 14.62
CA ALA A 77 12.29 18.26 13.86
C ALA A 77 12.62 17.37 12.66
N PHE A 78 12.62 16.05 12.83
CA PHE A 78 12.80 15.10 11.74
C PHE A 78 11.71 15.22 10.66
N ILE A 79 10.44 15.41 11.05
CA ILE A 79 9.35 15.64 10.10
C ILE A 79 9.59 16.91 9.27
N ARG A 80 10.06 18.01 9.89
CA ARG A 80 10.41 19.24 9.14
C ARG A 80 11.56 18.99 8.16
N VAL A 81 12.58 18.23 8.55
CA VAL A 81 13.68 17.81 7.67
C VAL A 81 13.17 16.99 6.49
N PHE A 82 12.32 15.99 6.76
CA PHE A 82 11.70 15.17 5.72
C PHE A 82 10.88 16.02 4.74
N LEU A 83 10.01 16.91 5.24
CA LEU A 83 9.21 17.80 4.38
C LEU A 83 10.08 18.71 3.51
N ARG A 84 11.23 19.17 4.01
CA ARG A 84 12.20 19.94 3.20
C ARG A 84 12.84 19.06 2.13
N LEU A 85 13.30 17.85 2.48
CA LEU A 85 13.87 16.92 1.51
C LEU A 85 12.89 16.62 0.37
N SER A 86 11.60 16.43 0.69
CA SER A 86 10.57 16.11 -0.29
C SER A 86 10.34 17.22 -1.32
N LYS A 87 10.52 18.50 -0.95
CA LYS A 87 10.39 19.63 -1.89
C LYS A 87 11.45 19.63 -2.99
N GLU A 88 12.64 19.13 -2.69
CA GLU A 88 13.79 19.13 -3.62
C GLU A 88 13.96 17.79 -4.34
N LEU A 89 13.11 16.79 -4.08
CA LEU A 89 13.21 15.45 -4.70
C LEU A 89 13.15 15.50 -6.22
N LYS A 90 12.18 16.23 -6.78
CA LYS A 90 11.98 16.32 -8.23
C LYS A 90 13.13 17.02 -8.94
N THR A 91 13.70 18.05 -8.32
CA THR A 91 14.90 18.72 -8.84
C THR A 91 16.11 17.81 -8.73
N SER A 92 16.26 17.10 -7.61
CA SER A 92 17.38 16.17 -7.39
C SER A 92 17.35 14.98 -8.32
N GLU A 93 16.17 14.47 -8.69
CA GLU A 93 16.01 13.43 -9.71
C GLU A 93 16.46 13.91 -11.09
N ARG A 94 16.03 15.10 -11.52
CA ARG A 94 16.44 15.69 -12.81
C ARG A 94 17.94 15.95 -12.94
N PHE A 95 18.61 16.25 -11.82
CA PHE A 95 20.05 16.46 -11.77
C PHE A 95 20.83 15.21 -11.36
N GLU A 96 20.17 14.05 -11.26
CA GLU A 96 20.78 12.77 -10.89
C GLU A 96 21.60 12.84 -9.59
N ASN A 97 21.10 13.59 -8.60
CA ASN A 97 21.75 13.69 -7.29
C ASN A 97 21.48 12.43 -6.45
N ILE A 98 22.21 11.36 -6.77
CA ILE A 98 22.05 10.02 -6.17
C ILE A 98 22.17 10.08 -4.65
N ILE A 99 23.06 10.92 -4.11
CA ILE A 99 23.26 11.04 -2.65
C ILE A 99 22.00 11.61 -2.00
N PHE A 100 21.40 12.64 -2.59
CA PHE A 100 20.18 13.25 -2.07
C PHE A 100 18.99 12.28 -2.14
N LEU A 101 18.81 11.60 -3.28
CA LEU A 101 17.75 10.60 -3.45
C LEU A 101 17.88 9.46 -2.44
N TRP A 102 19.11 9.00 -2.22
CA TRP A 102 19.42 7.99 -1.21
C TRP A 102 19.10 8.46 0.22
N GLN A 103 19.48 9.69 0.58
CA GLN A 103 19.15 10.26 1.90
C GLN A 103 17.65 10.42 2.10
N ALA A 104 16.91 10.82 1.07
CA ALA A 104 15.45 10.91 1.11
C ALA A 104 14.80 9.53 1.27
N SER A 105 15.31 8.51 0.56
CA SER A 105 14.88 7.12 0.75
C SER A 105 15.12 6.65 2.18
N ASN A 106 16.28 6.95 2.74
CA ASN A 106 16.62 6.61 4.12
C ASN A 106 15.75 7.33 5.15
N ALA A 107 15.35 8.58 4.88
CA ALA A 107 14.39 9.30 5.70
C ALA A 107 13.03 8.60 5.69
N LEU A 108 12.54 8.13 4.55
CA LEU A 108 11.30 7.35 4.47
C LEU A 108 11.37 6.04 5.26
N ILE A 109 12.52 5.34 5.23
CA ILE A 109 12.73 4.13 6.04
C ILE A 109 12.59 4.45 7.53
N ILE A 110 13.31 5.47 8.02
CA ILE A 110 13.23 5.90 9.43
C ILE A 110 11.78 6.29 9.78
N LEU A 111 11.13 7.08 8.92
CA LEU A 111 9.74 7.49 9.12
C LEU A 111 8.81 6.27 9.24
N ARG A 112 8.93 5.29 8.34
CA ARG A 112 8.14 4.05 8.35
C ARG A 112 8.30 3.29 9.66
N TYR A 113 9.53 3.13 10.15
CA TYR A 113 9.80 2.42 11.41
C TYR A 113 9.22 3.14 12.62
N ILE A 114 9.36 4.47 12.69
CA ILE A 114 8.76 5.27 13.75
C ILE A 114 7.23 5.16 13.69
N CYS A 115 6.63 5.37 12.51
CA CYS A 115 5.18 5.26 12.34
C CYS A 115 4.67 3.87 12.71
N LYS A 116 5.35 2.79 12.31
CA LYS A 116 4.99 1.40 12.67
C LYS A 116 4.92 1.24 14.18
N PHE A 117 5.97 1.68 14.88
CA PHE A 117 6.05 1.55 16.33
C PHE A 117 5.00 2.40 17.06
N LEU A 118 4.78 3.64 16.62
CA LEU A 118 3.80 4.53 17.25
C LEU A 118 2.37 4.05 17.00
N THR A 119 2.03 3.63 15.77
CA THR A 119 0.71 3.08 15.43
C THR A 119 0.36 1.83 16.24
N GLN A 120 1.37 1.03 16.63
CA GLN A 120 1.19 -0.16 17.46
C GLN A 120 0.94 0.13 18.95
N ARG A 121 1.36 1.29 19.45
CA ARG A 121 1.44 1.57 20.90
C ARG A 121 0.66 2.80 21.36
N MET A 122 0.16 3.60 20.44
CA MET A 122 -0.56 4.84 20.72
C MET A 122 -2.00 4.80 20.22
N SER A 123 -2.87 5.56 20.86
CA SER A 123 -4.15 5.91 20.24
C SER A 123 -3.93 6.78 19.00
N GLU A 124 -4.87 6.77 18.05
CA GLU A 124 -4.74 7.61 16.85
C GLU A 124 -4.61 9.11 17.17
N SER A 125 -5.24 9.57 18.26
CA SER A 125 -5.15 10.97 18.68
C SER A 125 -3.75 11.35 19.17
N GLU A 126 -3.08 10.45 19.87
CA GLU A 126 -1.70 10.62 20.34
C GLU A 126 -0.72 10.50 19.18
N PHE A 127 -0.97 9.53 18.28
CA PHE A 127 -0.21 9.36 17.05
C PHE A 127 -0.18 10.65 16.23
N VAL A 128 -1.34 11.27 15.96
CA VAL A 128 -1.41 12.54 15.21
C VAL A 128 -0.70 13.67 15.96
N LYS A 129 -0.86 13.76 17.29
CA LYS A 129 -0.18 14.77 18.12
C LYS A 129 1.35 14.63 18.07
N ALA A 130 1.89 13.42 17.95
CA ALA A 130 3.33 13.17 17.91
C ALA A 130 4.03 13.92 16.76
N PHE A 131 3.35 14.19 15.65
CA PHE A 131 3.87 14.96 14.52
C PHE A 131 4.01 16.46 14.80
N THR A 132 3.33 16.97 15.84
CA THR A 132 3.24 18.41 16.14
C THR A 132 4.00 18.83 17.39
N SER A 133 4.54 17.90 18.19
CA SER A 133 5.23 18.19 19.46
C SER A 133 6.44 19.11 19.24
N SER A 134 6.21 20.42 19.26
CA SER A 134 7.25 21.43 19.32
C SER A 134 7.65 21.60 20.77
N VAL A 135 8.95 21.67 21.03
CA VAL A 135 9.46 22.28 22.26
C VAL A 135 8.99 23.73 22.23
N SER A 136 7.99 24.05 23.05
CA SER A 136 7.65 25.44 23.35
C SER A 136 8.94 26.10 23.83
N THR A 137 9.49 26.99 23.03
CA THR A 137 10.55 27.91 23.44
C THR A 137 9.99 28.78 24.58
N ALA A 138 10.10 28.25 25.79
CA ALA A 138 9.91 28.99 27.03
C ALA A 138 11.14 29.88 27.24
N SER A 139 11.11 31.08 26.65
CA SER A 139 11.75 32.32 27.12
C SER A 139 11.32 33.40 26.12
N SER A 140 10.59 34.46 26.47
CA SER A 140 10.68 35.29 27.66
C SER A 140 9.35 36.03 27.93
N SER A 141 9.23 36.42 29.18
CA SER A 141 8.08 36.96 29.89
C SER A 141 7.77 38.44 29.62
N VAL A 142 6.53 38.82 29.98
CA VAL A 142 6.07 40.17 30.40
C VAL A 142 5.72 41.17 29.29
N GLY A 143 4.41 41.44 29.18
CA GLY A 143 3.81 42.78 29.22
C GLY A 143 4.32 43.90 28.29
N SER A 144 3.37 44.34 27.44
CA SER A 144 3.16 45.72 26.95
C SER A 144 3.67 46.10 25.55
N SER A 145 2.70 46.70 24.83
CA SER A 145 2.77 47.67 23.73
C SER A 145 3.33 47.22 22.37
N ARG A 146 2.38 47.18 21.41
CA ARG A 146 2.44 47.77 20.07
C ARG A 146 3.84 48.14 19.58
N ASP A 147 4.31 47.43 18.57
CA ASP A 147 4.80 48.02 17.33
C ASP A 147 4.70 46.98 16.21
N GLU A 148 3.94 47.33 15.17
CA GLU A 148 3.92 46.62 13.89
C GLU A 148 5.24 46.90 13.18
N SER A 149 5.98 45.85 12.86
CA SER A 149 7.02 45.90 11.83
C SER A 149 7.06 44.59 11.06
N ASP A 150 6.57 44.69 9.83
CA ASP A 150 6.82 43.90 8.63
C ASP A 150 7.76 42.70 8.76
N SER A 151 7.17 41.52 8.93
CA SER A 151 7.74 40.26 8.44
C SER A 151 6.85 39.72 7.33
N GLU A 152 7.14 40.14 6.11
CA GLU A 152 6.53 39.63 4.89
C GLU A 152 6.85 38.13 4.69
N ASN A 153 5.79 37.37 4.40
CA ASN A 153 5.75 36.10 3.67
C ASN A 153 6.27 34.83 4.38
N ASP A 154 5.47 34.27 5.29
CA ASP A 154 5.32 32.79 5.39
C ASP A 154 3.93 32.32 5.91
N SER A 155 2.93 33.20 5.90
CA SER A 155 1.60 32.93 6.48
C SER A 155 0.58 32.28 5.53
N ASP A 156 0.97 31.88 4.32
CA ASP A 156 0.03 31.39 3.29
C ASP A 156 -0.20 29.86 3.30
N CYS A 157 0.43 29.09 4.21
CA CYS A 157 0.39 27.62 4.16
C CYS A 157 -0.38 26.92 5.30
N GLU A 158 -0.73 27.61 6.40
CA GLU A 158 -1.34 26.95 7.57
C GLU A 158 -2.85 26.65 7.42
N CYS A 159 -3.56 27.22 6.44
CA CYS A 159 -5.02 27.01 6.30
C CYS A 159 -5.46 25.78 5.49
N GLN A 160 -4.54 25.01 4.88
CA GLN A 160 -4.93 23.91 3.98
C GLN A 160 -5.08 22.54 4.68
N TYR A 161 -4.36 22.31 5.76
CA TYR A 161 -4.27 21.01 6.43
C TYR A 161 -4.74 21.11 7.87
N SER A 162 -5.46 20.10 8.35
CA SER A 162 -5.92 20.00 9.73
C SER A 162 -4.82 19.61 10.72
N SER A 163 -3.74 18.99 10.24
CA SER A 163 -2.60 18.59 11.06
C SER A 163 -1.31 18.42 10.24
N THR A 164 -0.16 18.43 10.93
CA THR A 164 1.12 18.08 10.31
C THR A 164 1.13 16.65 9.78
N ALA A 165 0.41 15.72 10.42
CA ALA A 165 0.27 14.35 9.93
C ALA A 165 -0.44 14.32 8.56
N GLU A 166 -1.51 15.10 8.39
CA GLU A 166 -2.19 15.24 7.10
C GLU A 166 -1.28 15.84 6.03
N ARG A 167 -0.48 16.85 6.37
CA ARG A 167 0.52 17.43 5.47
C ARG A 167 1.58 16.40 5.03
N VAL A 168 2.04 15.55 5.95
CA VAL A 168 2.99 14.47 5.64
C VAL A 168 2.35 13.46 4.68
N LEU A 169 1.10 13.05 4.91
CA LEU A 169 0.37 12.14 4.02
C LEU A 169 0.17 12.73 2.62
N ASP A 170 -0.21 14.00 2.53
CA ASP A 170 -0.34 14.69 1.24
C ASP A 170 1.02 14.77 0.51
N THR A 171 2.10 15.01 1.25
CA THR A 171 3.47 15.01 0.70
C THR A 171 3.87 13.62 0.18
N LEU A 172 3.48 12.53 0.87
CA LEU A 172 3.70 11.17 0.38
C LEU A 172 2.90 10.89 -0.91
N ILE A 173 1.67 11.41 -1.01
CA ILE A 173 0.89 11.34 -2.25
C ILE A 173 1.58 12.11 -3.37
N ASP A 174 2.11 13.30 -3.10
CA ASP A 174 2.88 14.09 -4.06
C ASP A 174 4.12 13.34 -4.56
N ILE A 175 4.87 12.68 -3.68
CA ILE A 175 6.03 11.86 -4.08
C ILE A 175 5.58 10.77 -5.06
N LEU A 176 4.52 10.02 -4.74
CA LEU A 176 4.03 8.96 -5.63
C LEU A 176 3.52 9.50 -6.97
N ALA A 177 2.84 10.64 -6.97
CA ALA A 177 2.23 11.21 -8.17
C ALA A 177 3.21 11.95 -9.09
N ASP A 178 4.17 12.68 -8.52
CA ASP A 178 4.98 13.67 -9.23
C ASP A 178 6.45 13.28 -9.44
N LEU A 179 6.97 12.31 -8.67
CA LEU A 179 8.32 11.77 -8.86
C LEU A 179 8.28 10.62 -9.89
N PRO A 180 9.06 10.67 -10.99
CA PRO A 180 9.10 9.56 -11.93
C PRO A 180 9.67 8.30 -11.27
N VAL A 181 9.17 7.14 -11.68
CA VAL A 181 9.67 5.84 -11.22
C VAL A 181 10.79 5.39 -12.17
N ASN A 182 12.00 5.29 -11.63
CA ASN A 182 13.19 4.79 -12.33
C ASN A 182 14.08 4.01 -11.34
N GLU A 183 15.21 3.48 -11.78
CA GLU A 183 16.10 2.67 -10.93
C GLU A 183 16.59 3.40 -9.68
N THR A 184 16.78 4.72 -9.75
CA THR A 184 17.29 5.54 -8.63
C THR A 184 16.19 5.95 -7.64
N THR A 185 14.94 6.04 -8.10
CA THR A 185 13.79 6.48 -7.28
C THR A 185 12.90 5.32 -6.83
N MET A 186 13.11 4.10 -7.36
CA MET A 186 12.35 2.89 -7.03
C MET A 186 12.20 2.69 -5.51
N ALA A 187 13.30 2.87 -4.77
CA ALA A 187 13.34 2.72 -3.32
C ALA A 187 12.45 3.74 -2.59
N ILE A 188 12.45 4.98 -3.08
CA ILE A 188 11.61 6.06 -2.54
C ILE A 188 10.14 5.71 -2.71
N HIS A 189 9.74 5.25 -3.91
CA HIS A 189 8.36 4.86 -4.20
C HIS A 189 7.89 3.68 -3.34
N VAL A 190 8.71 2.64 -3.22
CA VAL A 190 8.39 1.47 -2.39
C VAL A 190 8.22 1.89 -0.93
N GLU A 191 9.17 2.62 -0.36
CA GLU A 191 9.10 3.04 1.04
C GLU A 191 7.97 4.04 1.30
N CYS A 192 7.62 4.86 0.31
CA CYS A 192 6.47 5.76 0.39
C CYS A 192 5.15 4.99 0.48
N VAL A 193 4.94 3.98 -0.37
CA VAL A 193 3.74 3.11 -0.29
C VAL A 193 3.70 2.34 1.02
N LYS A 194 4.83 1.77 1.46
CA LYS A 194 4.94 1.06 2.75
C LYS A 194 4.60 1.99 3.92
N CYS A 195 5.08 3.23 3.92
CA CYS A 195 4.79 4.22 4.95
C CYS A 195 3.30 4.56 5.01
N LEU A 196 2.65 4.77 3.86
CA LEU A 196 1.20 5.02 3.79
C LEU A 196 0.39 3.86 4.36
N ILE A 197 0.74 2.61 3.99
CA ILE A 197 0.08 1.40 4.52
C ILE A 197 0.21 1.34 6.05
N VAL A 198 1.41 1.56 6.58
CA VAL A 198 1.69 1.53 8.02
C VAL A 198 0.91 2.61 8.78
N MET A 199 0.76 3.81 8.22
CA MET A 199 -0.03 4.87 8.86
C MET A 199 -1.53 4.56 8.85
N LEU A 200 -2.01 3.80 7.86
CA LEU A 200 -3.41 3.36 7.74
C LEU A 200 -3.70 2.07 8.53
N SER A 201 -2.72 1.44 9.17
CA SER A 201 -2.88 0.13 9.80
C SER A 201 -3.24 0.17 11.29
N SER A 202 -3.65 1.33 11.83
CA SER A 202 -4.06 1.49 13.25
C SER A 202 -5.17 0.53 13.66
N GLN A 203 -6.07 0.19 12.74
CA GLN A 203 -7.20 -0.71 12.95
C GLN A 203 -6.76 -2.13 13.35
N LEU A 204 -5.54 -2.56 12.97
CA LEU A 204 -5.00 -3.88 13.33
C LEU A 204 -4.73 -4.05 14.83
N TYR A 205 -4.51 -2.94 15.52
CA TYR A 205 -4.06 -2.93 16.92
C TYR A 205 -5.18 -2.54 17.88
N ASN A 206 -6.38 -2.29 17.36
CA ASN A 206 -7.56 -1.99 18.16
C ASN A 206 -8.38 -3.27 18.37
N GLU A 207 -8.69 -3.59 19.61
CA GLU A 207 -9.54 -4.73 19.98
C GLU A 207 -11.00 -4.59 19.52
N THR A 208 -11.42 -3.37 19.13
CA THR A 208 -12.78 -3.08 18.68
C THR A 208 -12.79 -2.55 17.25
N VAL A 209 -13.83 -2.90 16.49
CA VAL A 209 -14.02 -2.39 15.13
C VAL A 209 -14.38 -0.90 15.19
N VAL A 210 -13.37 -0.04 15.07
CA VAL A 210 -13.56 1.41 15.09
C VAL A 210 -13.82 1.89 13.66
N ASN A 211 -15.07 2.29 13.38
CA ASN A 211 -15.48 2.87 12.09
C ASN A 211 -15.03 4.33 11.90
N THR A 212 -14.26 4.87 12.85
CA THR A 212 -13.79 6.26 12.86
C THR A 212 -12.28 6.29 13.02
N SER A 213 -11.56 6.42 11.90
CA SER A 213 -10.12 6.65 11.92
C SER A 213 -9.81 8.07 11.45
N VAL A 214 -9.03 8.79 12.24
CA VAL A 214 -8.53 10.14 11.93
C VAL A 214 -7.64 10.10 10.69
N VAL A 215 -6.77 9.09 10.58
CA VAL A 215 -5.88 8.95 9.42
C VAL A 215 -6.69 8.68 8.15
N PHE A 216 -7.67 7.76 8.18
CA PHE A 216 -8.57 7.57 7.03
C PHE A 216 -9.40 8.82 6.72
N SER A 217 -9.82 9.58 7.73
CA SER A 217 -10.61 10.80 7.52
C SER A 217 -9.89 11.84 6.65
N TYR A 218 -8.55 11.88 6.68
CA TYR A 218 -7.76 12.72 5.79
C TYR A 218 -7.94 12.35 4.31
N PHE A 219 -8.03 11.04 4.02
CA PHE A 219 -8.23 10.50 2.67
C PHE A 219 -9.68 10.57 2.20
N ILE A 220 -10.66 10.45 3.10
CA ILE A 220 -12.08 10.47 2.74
C ILE A 220 -12.62 11.90 2.65
N THR A 221 -12.39 12.73 3.68
CA THR A 221 -13.00 14.06 3.83
C THR A 221 -12.00 15.20 3.94
N GLY A 222 -10.72 14.91 4.20
CA GLY A 222 -9.66 15.90 4.36
C GLY A 222 -9.05 16.38 3.04
N ALA A 223 -7.91 17.04 3.13
CA ALA A 223 -7.18 17.59 1.99
C ALA A 223 -6.74 16.51 0.99
N CYS A 224 -6.32 15.33 1.50
CA CYS A 224 -5.87 14.21 0.67
C CYS A 224 -6.98 13.67 -0.26
N SER A 225 -8.26 13.87 0.10
CA SER A 225 -9.40 13.44 -0.72
C SER A 225 -9.40 14.06 -2.13
N ARG A 226 -8.89 15.29 -2.27
CA ARG A 226 -8.79 16.01 -3.55
C ARG A 226 -7.83 15.33 -4.52
N ARG A 227 -6.86 14.56 -3.99
CA ARG A 227 -5.86 13.82 -4.75
C ARG A 227 -6.30 12.39 -5.08
N ALA A 228 -7.50 11.95 -4.66
CA ALA A 228 -7.94 10.57 -4.81
C ALA A 228 -7.86 10.06 -6.25
N ALA A 229 -8.33 10.85 -7.23
CA ALA A 229 -8.27 10.47 -8.64
C ALA A 229 -6.83 10.29 -9.15
N VAL A 230 -5.93 11.19 -8.76
CA VAL A 230 -4.51 11.14 -9.13
C VAL A 230 -3.85 9.93 -8.49
N LEU A 231 -4.04 9.72 -7.18
CA LEU A 231 -3.46 8.61 -6.45
C LEU A 231 -3.96 7.26 -6.98
N THR A 232 -5.28 7.09 -7.20
CA THR A 232 -5.83 5.86 -7.79
C THR A 232 -5.23 5.57 -9.16
N LYS A 233 -5.08 6.60 -10.02
CA LYS A 233 -4.44 6.44 -11.33
C LYS A 233 -2.99 5.98 -11.19
N THR A 234 -2.23 6.62 -10.31
CA THR A 234 -0.82 6.31 -10.06
C THR A 234 -0.64 4.89 -9.54
N LEU A 235 -1.44 4.47 -8.55
CA LEU A 235 -1.35 3.14 -7.97
C LEU A 235 -1.72 2.04 -8.99
N LEU A 236 -2.76 2.27 -9.81
CA LEU A 236 -3.08 1.36 -10.91
C LEU A 236 -1.96 1.33 -11.95
N HIS A 237 -1.40 2.47 -12.33
CA HIS A 237 -0.29 2.53 -13.28
C HIS A 237 0.93 1.75 -12.77
N ASN A 238 1.28 1.90 -11.49
CA ASN A 238 2.36 1.15 -10.86
C ASN A 238 2.11 -0.36 -10.91
N TYR A 239 0.88 -0.80 -10.71
CA TYR A 239 0.50 -2.20 -10.86
C TYR A 239 0.62 -2.73 -12.29
N LEU A 240 0.39 -1.90 -13.30
CA LEU A 240 0.56 -2.31 -14.69
C LEU A 240 2.05 -2.41 -15.07
N VAL A 241 2.88 -1.47 -14.61
CA VAL A 241 4.24 -1.29 -15.13
C VAL A 241 5.32 -1.85 -14.20
N HIS A 242 5.26 -1.58 -12.89
CA HIS A 242 6.38 -1.78 -11.96
C HIS A 242 6.27 -3.09 -11.18
N ASN A 243 6.43 -4.19 -11.90
CA ASN A 243 6.26 -5.56 -11.41
C ASN A 243 7.59 -6.32 -11.24
N THR A 244 8.72 -5.64 -11.36
CA THR A 244 10.04 -6.20 -11.06
C THR A 244 10.23 -6.33 -9.55
N GLU A 245 10.81 -7.45 -9.11
CA GLU A 245 11.17 -7.69 -7.71
C GLU A 245 12.11 -6.59 -7.20
N TYR A 246 11.73 -5.95 -6.08
CA TYR A 246 12.50 -4.84 -5.52
C TYR A 246 13.81 -5.28 -4.85
N HIS A 247 13.83 -6.47 -4.23
CA HIS A 247 15.04 -7.07 -3.66
C HIS A 247 15.25 -8.48 -4.19
N THR A 248 16.19 -8.64 -5.11
CA THR A 248 16.58 -9.94 -5.68
C THR A 248 17.58 -10.67 -4.77
N PHE A 249 17.24 -10.88 -3.49
CA PHE A 249 18.05 -11.73 -2.62
C PHE A 249 17.51 -13.17 -2.64
N LYS A 250 18.41 -14.14 -2.46
CA LYS A 250 18.15 -15.57 -2.68
C LYS A 250 16.95 -16.02 -1.83
N LYS A 251 15.91 -16.54 -2.50
CA LYS A 251 14.77 -17.19 -1.85
C LYS A 251 15.22 -18.24 -0.84
N THR A 252 15.04 -17.93 0.44
CA THR A 252 14.83 -18.90 1.51
C THR A 252 13.43 -18.64 2.05
N ASN A 253 12.61 -19.68 2.11
CA ASN A 253 11.19 -19.63 2.46
C ASN A 253 10.89 -18.66 3.62
N GLY A 254 10.19 -17.57 3.34
CA GLY A 254 9.89 -16.53 4.32
C GLY A 254 9.21 -15.33 3.66
N GLY A 255 7.97 -15.05 4.09
CA GLY A 255 7.14 -13.97 3.55
C GLY A 255 7.60 -12.58 4.00
N SER A 256 7.42 -11.58 3.14
CA SER A 256 7.80 -10.19 3.45
C SER A 256 6.89 -9.54 4.48
N ILE A 257 7.44 -8.80 5.45
CA ILE A 257 6.69 -8.18 6.56
C ILE A 257 5.64 -7.16 6.12
N VAL A 258 5.76 -6.54 4.95
CA VAL A 258 4.69 -5.67 4.44
C VAL A 258 3.54 -6.49 3.87
N LEU A 259 3.84 -7.63 3.27
CA LEU A 259 2.84 -8.66 2.99
C LEU A 259 2.32 -9.29 4.30
N GLN A 260 3.06 -9.26 5.40
CA GLN A 260 2.56 -9.69 6.72
C GLN A 260 1.64 -8.65 7.37
N ILE A 261 1.86 -7.34 7.21
CA ILE A 261 0.89 -6.29 7.61
C ILE A 261 -0.36 -6.38 6.75
N ALA A 262 -0.20 -6.60 5.44
CA ALA A 262 -1.30 -6.89 4.52
C ALA A 262 -2.07 -8.14 4.94
N ALA A 263 -1.33 -9.22 5.17
CA ALA A 263 -1.86 -10.49 5.62
C ALA A 263 -2.51 -10.33 6.98
N SER A 264 -2.03 -9.49 7.89
CA SER A 264 -2.69 -9.23 9.19
C SER A 264 -3.92 -8.32 9.07
N VAL A 265 -4.03 -7.43 8.08
CA VAL A 265 -5.30 -6.75 7.74
C VAL A 265 -6.32 -7.78 7.26
N TRP A 266 -5.88 -8.70 6.41
CA TRP A 266 -6.73 -9.78 5.94
C TRP A 266 -6.98 -10.85 7.01
N SER A 267 -6.03 -11.13 7.89
CA SER A 267 -6.14 -12.08 9.00
C SER A 267 -6.98 -11.51 10.13
N PHE A 268 -7.04 -10.19 10.31
CA PHE A 268 -7.98 -9.54 11.22
C PHE A 268 -9.42 -9.64 10.68
N VAL A 269 -9.62 -9.49 9.36
CA VAL A 269 -10.91 -9.81 8.71
C VAL A 269 -11.25 -11.30 8.83
N GLN A 270 -10.26 -12.19 8.70
CA GLN A 270 -10.43 -13.64 8.91
C GLN A 270 -10.79 -13.95 10.39
N ALA A 271 -10.12 -13.36 11.37
CA ALA A 271 -10.38 -13.55 12.81
C ALA A 271 -11.74 -12.99 13.26
N ALA A 272 -12.26 -11.96 12.58
CA ALA A 272 -13.61 -11.45 12.82
C ALA A 272 -14.72 -12.35 12.24
N THR A 273 -14.38 -13.34 11.40
CA THR A 273 -15.36 -14.18 10.68
C THR A 273 -15.16 -15.69 10.83
N SER A 274 -14.05 -16.16 11.43
CA SER A 274 -13.74 -17.59 11.63
C SER A 274 -12.81 -17.79 12.84
N GLU A 275 -12.99 -18.91 13.55
CA GLU A 275 -12.15 -19.33 14.69
C GLU A 275 -10.71 -19.66 14.22
N GLU A 276 -9.76 -19.34 15.10
CA GLU A 276 -8.30 -19.38 14.91
C GLU A 276 -7.77 -20.71 14.36
N GLU A 277 -7.11 -20.74 13.19
CA GLU A 277 -6.28 -21.89 12.79
C GLU A 277 -5.05 -21.53 11.91
N ASP A 278 -4.11 -22.48 11.97
CA ASP A 278 -2.68 -22.47 11.66
C ASP A 278 -2.26 -22.01 10.24
N SER A 279 -1.03 -21.48 10.16
CA SER A 279 -0.41 -20.96 8.95
C SER A 279 -0.16 -22.03 7.88
N GLY A 280 -1.14 -22.22 7.00
CA GLY A 280 -1.00 -22.98 5.76
C GLY A 280 0.00 -22.33 4.78
N ASN A 281 0.60 -23.16 3.94
CA ASN A 281 1.67 -22.86 2.97
C ASN A 281 1.33 -21.64 2.08
N VAL A 282 1.72 -20.44 2.48
CA VAL A 282 1.46 -19.18 1.76
C VAL A 282 2.23 -19.21 0.45
N GLN A 283 1.55 -19.05 -0.69
CA GLN A 283 2.24 -18.86 -1.97
C GLN A 283 3.05 -17.56 -1.91
N ASP A 284 4.37 -17.69 -1.97
CA ASP A 284 5.30 -16.55 -1.95
C ASP A 284 5.24 -15.78 -3.27
N TYR A 285 4.49 -14.68 -3.26
CA TYR A 285 4.45 -13.74 -4.37
C TYR A 285 5.51 -12.64 -4.21
N PRO A 286 6.16 -12.22 -5.30
CA PRO A 286 7.22 -11.22 -5.24
C PRO A 286 6.73 -9.87 -4.70
N LEU A 287 7.54 -9.28 -3.81
CA LEU A 287 7.32 -7.90 -3.37
C LEU A 287 7.72 -6.93 -4.48
N THR A 288 6.72 -6.30 -5.08
CA THR A 288 6.87 -5.34 -6.18
C THR A 288 6.17 -4.04 -5.80
N LEU A 289 6.55 -2.92 -6.43
CA LEU A 289 5.79 -1.69 -6.25
C LEU A 289 4.34 -1.86 -6.73
N GLY A 290 4.12 -2.65 -7.78
CA GLY A 290 2.79 -2.98 -8.27
C GLY A 290 1.91 -3.69 -7.23
N SER A 291 2.41 -4.74 -6.57
CA SER A 291 1.66 -5.48 -5.55
C SER A 291 1.38 -4.62 -4.31
N LEU A 292 2.36 -3.82 -3.87
CA LEU A 292 2.17 -2.84 -2.79
C LEU A 292 1.15 -1.76 -3.16
N SER A 293 1.15 -1.30 -4.41
CA SER A 293 0.24 -0.25 -4.87
C SER A 293 -1.21 -0.71 -4.90
N ILE A 294 -1.47 -1.96 -5.33
CA ILE A 294 -2.80 -2.56 -5.23
C ILE A 294 -3.26 -2.64 -3.78
N LEU A 295 -2.37 -3.10 -2.89
CA LEU A 295 -2.72 -3.27 -1.49
C LEU A 295 -3.14 -1.94 -0.86
N LEU A 296 -2.35 -0.87 -1.08
CA LEU A 296 -2.70 0.47 -0.62
C LEU A 296 -4.02 0.94 -1.22
N LEU A 297 -4.22 0.74 -2.52
CA LEU A 297 -5.45 1.15 -3.21
C LEU A 297 -6.69 0.44 -2.64
N LEU A 298 -6.60 -0.86 -2.40
CA LEU A 298 -7.70 -1.64 -1.83
C LEU A 298 -7.97 -1.25 -0.38
N ASN A 299 -6.92 -1.02 0.42
CA ASN A 299 -7.08 -0.54 1.79
C ASN A 299 -7.87 0.80 1.80
N LEU A 300 -7.52 1.72 0.90
CA LEU A 300 -8.22 2.98 0.75
C LEU A 300 -9.66 2.81 0.21
N ALA A 301 -9.88 2.00 -0.82
CA ALA A 301 -11.18 1.87 -1.50
C ALA A 301 -12.21 1.01 -0.74
N CYS A 302 -11.74 0.03 0.02
CA CYS A 302 -12.61 -0.87 0.81
C CYS A 302 -13.03 -0.24 2.15
N HIS A 303 -12.35 0.80 2.62
CA HIS A 303 -12.75 1.52 3.82
C HIS A 303 -14.16 2.11 3.68
N HIS A 304 -15.04 1.82 4.64
CA HIS A 304 -16.41 2.30 4.64
C HIS A 304 -16.56 3.53 5.56
N PRO A 305 -16.72 4.74 5.01
CA PRO A 305 -16.82 5.93 5.83
C PRO A 305 -18.17 6.00 6.55
N ALA A 306 -18.17 6.54 7.78
CA ALA A 306 -19.40 6.72 8.55
C ALA A 306 -20.41 7.67 7.89
N LYS A 307 -19.93 8.61 7.05
CA LYS A 307 -20.75 9.55 6.27
C LYS A 307 -20.11 9.80 4.90
N GLY A 308 -20.95 9.99 3.88
CA GLY A 308 -20.51 10.32 2.52
C GLY A 308 -20.09 9.11 1.69
N CYS A 309 -19.45 9.38 0.56
CA CYS A 309 -18.92 8.36 -0.34
C CYS A 309 -17.40 8.29 -0.23
N ASN A 310 -16.85 7.09 -0.39
CA ASN A 310 -15.40 6.91 -0.46
C ASN A 310 -14.90 7.40 -1.84
N PRO A 311 -14.03 8.44 -1.91
CA PRO A 311 -13.60 9.03 -3.18
C PRO A 311 -12.75 8.07 -4.01
N PHE A 312 -12.01 7.14 -3.40
CA PHE A 312 -11.23 6.11 -4.10
C PHE A 312 -12.16 5.08 -4.75
N LYS A 313 -13.19 4.64 -4.01
CA LYS A 313 -14.20 3.71 -4.52
C LYS A 313 -15.02 4.32 -5.65
N GLU A 314 -15.35 5.61 -5.55
CA GLU A 314 -16.05 6.36 -6.60
C GLU A 314 -15.17 6.52 -7.84
N THR A 315 -13.88 6.85 -7.65
CA THR A 315 -12.92 6.96 -8.75
C THR A 315 -12.79 5.62 -9.51
N LEU A 316 -12.68 4.49 -8.79
CA LEU A 316 -12.64 3.16 -9.41
C LEU A 316 -13.90 2.84 -10.21
N ALA A 317 -15.07 3.34 -9.80
CA ALA A 317 -16.31 3.13 -10.52
C ALA A 317 -16.43 3.96 -11.81
N LEU A 318 -15.69 5.08 -11.92
CA LEU A 318 -15.93 6.09 -12.97
C LEU A 318 -14.75 6.33 -13.94
N PHE A 319 -13.58 5.73 -13.73
CA PHE A 319 -12.47 5.89 -14.69
C PHE A 319 -12.79 5.22 -16.04
N GLN A 320 -12.30 5.84 -17.11
CA GLN A 320 -12.66 5.48 -18.48
C GLN A 320 -11.51 4.78 -19.21
N ASN A 321 -11.86 4.10 -20.31
CA ASN A 321 -10.87 3.51 -21.20
C ASN A 321 -10.10 4.63 -21.92
N SER A 322 -8.77 4.54 -21.93
CA SER A 322 -7.90 5.48 -22.66
C SER A 322 -8.00 5.35 -24.17
N GLN A 323 -8.38 4.16 -24.67
CA GLN A 323 -8.52 3.88 -26.09
C GLN A 323 -9.89 4.32 -26.66
N GLU A 324 -10.87 4.63 -25.80
CA GLU A 324 -12.17 5.12 -26.24
C GLU A 324 -12.16 6.63 -26.51
N VAL A 325 -12.49 6.96 -27.76
CA VAL A 325 -12.76 8.34 -28.20
C VAL A 325 -14.21 8.66 -27.80
N SER A 326 -14.43 8.98 -26.53
CA SER A 326 -15.76 9.47 -26.10
C SER A 326 -16.01 10.86 -26.67
N SER A 327 -17.08 10.99 -27.47
CA SER A 327 -17.60 12.25 -28.01
C SER A 327 -18.54 12.97 -27.03
N LEU A 328 -18.80 12.39 -25.85
CA LEU A 328 -19.64 12.98 -24.80
C LEU A 328 -18.78 13.63 -23.72
N VAL A 329 -19.11 14.88 -23.39
CA VAL A 329 -18.49 15.61 -22.27
C VAL A 329 -18.87 14.90 -20.98
N ALA A 330 -17.91 14.23 -20.34
CA ALA A 330 -18.12 13.62 -19.04
C ALA A 330 -18.39 14.74 -18.01
N GLU A 331 -19.52 14.66 -17.30
CA GLU A 331 -19.91 15.65 -16.29
C GLU A 331 -18.99 15.67 -15.06
N LYS A 332 -18.28 14.56 -14.81
CA LYS A 332 -17.25 14.45 -13.77
C LYS A 332 -15.87 14.27 -14.39
N VAL A 333 -14.91 15.07 -13.94
CA VAL A 333 -13.49 14.92 -14.29
C VAL A 333 -12.99 13.62 -13.68
N THR A 334 -12.70 12.62 -14.51
CA THR A 334 -12.08 11.35 -14.11
C THR A 334 -10.83 11.07 -14.95
N PHE A 335 -10.00 10.12 -14.54
CA PHE A 335 -8.83 9.74 -15.32
C PHE A 335 -9.16 8.65 -16.35
N LYS A 336 -8.26 8.49 -17.32
CA LYS A 336 -8.29 7.40 -18.30
C LYS A 336 -7.15 6.41 -18.06
N LEU A 337 -7.42 5.13 -18.31
CA LEU A 337 -6.46 4.03 -18.22
C LEU A 337 -6.71 3.02 -19.35
N ASP A 338 -5.68 2.34 -19.85
CA ASP A 338 -5.86 1.29 -20.85
C ASP A 338 -6.52 0.06 -20.21
N TYR A 339 -7.76 -0.23 -20.64
CA TYR A 339 -8.50 -1.39 -20.17
C TYR A 339 -7.87 -2.71 -20.62
N ASN A 340 -7.21 -2.76 -21.78
CA ASN A 340 -6.58 -3.99 -22.26
C ASN A 340 -5.39 -4.36 -21.37
N SER A 341 -4.50 -3.41 -21.09
CA SER A 341 -3.37 -3.63 -20.19
C SER A 341 -3.82 -4.02 -18.77
N LEU A 342 -4.89 -3.39 -18.28
CA LEU A 342 -5.46 -3.73 -16.98
C LEU A 342 -6.05 -5.14 -16.95
N TYR A 343 -6.79 -5.53 -17.98
CA TYR A 343 -7.36 -6.87 -18.11
C TYR A 343 -6.27 -7.94 -18.17
N GLU A 344 -5.26 -7.78 -19.01
CA GLU A 344 -4.14 -8.72 -19.12
C GLU A 344 -3.41 -8.90 -17.79
N ARG A 345 -3.17 -7.78 -17.07
CA ARG A 345 -2.51 -7.83 -15.76
C ARG A 345 -3.36 -8.51 -14.69
N LEU A 346 -4.67 -8.23 -14.65
CA LEU A 346 -5.61 -8.90 -13.74
C LEU A 346 -5.68 -10.40 -14.01
N CYS A 347 -5.75 -10.82 -15.27
CA CYS A 347 -5.71 -12.24 -15.63
C CYS A 347 -4.42 -12.92 -15.15
N ALA A 348 -3.26 -12.28 -15.39
CA ALA A 348 -1.96 -12.80 -15.00
C ALA A 348 -1.74 -12.90 -13.48
N THR A 349 -2.54 -12.20 -12.68
CA THR A 349 -2.39 -12.12 -11.22
C THR A 349 -3.65 -12.54 -10.45
N ALA A 350 -4.66 -13.09 -11.14
CA ALA A 350 -5.93 -13.51 -10.54
C ALA A 350 -5.75 -14.58 -9.44
N CYS A 351 -4.67 -15.37 -9.50
CA CYS A 351 -4.26 -16.32 -8.47
C CYS A 351 -3.90 -15.67 -7.11
N GLN A 352 -3.81 -14.34 -7.03
CA GLN A 352 -3.56 -13.58 -5.82
C GLN A 352 -4.85 -12.96 -5.29
N GLU A 353 -5.04 -12.93 -3.97
CA GLU A 353 -6.25 -12.35 -3.35
C GLU A 353 -6.45 -10.85 -3.69
N PRO A 354 -5.43 -9.96 -3.56
CA PRO A 354 -5.68 -8.54 -3.79
C PRO A 354 -6.09 -8.21 -5.24
N PRO A 355 -5.42 -8.71 -6.30
CA PRO A 355 -5.89 -8.57 -7.66
C PRO A 355 -7.29 -9.16 -7.92
N MET A 356 -7.64 -10.30 -7.28
CA MET A 356 -8.99 -10.86 -7.38
C MET A 356 -10.04 -9.92 -6.78
N LEU A 357 -9.77 -9.32 -5.62
CA LEU A 357 -10.65 -8.33 -5.02
C LEU A 357 -10.79 -7.08 -5.89
N LEU A 358 -9.68 -6.60 -6.48
CA LEU A 358 -9.71 -5.49 -7.42
C LEU A 358 -10.58 -5.83 -8.64
N LEU A 359 -10.43 -7.02 -9.22
CA LEU A 359 -11.25 -7.50 -10.32
C LEU A 359 -12.74 -7.50 -9.94
N TYR A 360 -13.09 -8.06 -8.78
CA TYR A 360 -14.46 -8.03 -8.26
C TYR A 360 -15.00 -6.60 -8.17
N LEU A 361 -14.25 -5.68 -7.55
CA LEU A 361 -14.69 -4.29 -7.39
C LEU A 361 -14.94 -3.62 -8.75
N LEU A 362 -14.07 -3.86 -9.73
CA LEU A 362 -14.19 -3.31 -11.07
C LEU A 362 -15.39 -3.88 -11.83
N LEU A 363 -15.57 -5.20 -11.83
CA LEU A 363 -16.71 -5.85 -12.49
C LEU A 363 -18.05 -5.44 -11.85
N HIS A 364 -18.07 -5.25 -10.53
CA HIS A 364 -19.29 -4.88 -9.82
C HIS A 364 -19.64 -3.39 -9.95
N ARG A 365 -18.66 -2.48 -10.05
CA ARG A 365 -18.89 -1.02 -9.94
C ARG A 365 -18.55 -0.22 -11.19
N ASN A 366 -17.61 -0.67 -12.01
CA ASN A 366 -17.21 0.03 -13.23
C ASN A 366 -17.87 -0.64 -14.44
N SER A 367 -19.01 -0.09 -14.86
CA SER A 367 -19.78 -0.63 -15.99
C SER A 367 -18.99 -0.62 -17.30
N GLY A 368 -18.15 0.39 -17.52
CA GLY A 368 -17.27 0.47 -18.69
C GLY A 368 -16.30 -0.72 -18.74
N PHE A 369 -15.61 -0.99 -17.63
CA PHE A 369 -14.70 -2.12 -17.54
C PHE A 369 -15.43 -3.47 -17.60
N LYS A 370 -16.59 -3.63 -16.93
CA LYS A 370 -17.43 -4.84 -17.02
C LYS A 370 -17.79 -5.15 -18.48
N ASN A 371 -18.32 -4.15 -19.21
CA ASN A 371 -18.70 -4.31 -20.61
C ASN A 371 -17.50 -4.63 -21.50
N PHE A 372 -16.36 -3.99 -21.25
CA PHE A 372 -15.12 -4.31 -21.95
C PHE A 372 -14.72 -5.78 -21.75
N VAL A 373 -14.71 -6.29 -20.52
CA VAL A 373 -14.36 -7.69 -20.21
C VAL A 373 -15.33 -8.66 -20.89
N LEU A 374 -16.65 -8.43 -20.79
CA LEU A 374 -17.67 -9.30 -21.39
C LEU A 374 -17.61 -9.32 -22.93
N SER A 375 -17.08 -8.26 -23.56
CA SER A 375 -16.91 -8.20 -25.02
C SER A 375 -15.68 -8.98 -25.55
N ARG A 376 -14.81 -9.48 -24.67
CA ARG A 376 -13.58 -10.19 -25.07
C ARG A 376 -13.87 -11.61 -25.51
N ILE A 377 -13.08 -12.08 -26.47
CA ILE A 377 -13.10 -13.46 -26.96
C ILE A 377 -12.17 -14.39 -26.17
N ASN A 378 -11.09 -13.85 -25.59
CA ASN A 378 -10.02 -14.61 -24.94
C ASN A 378 -10.26 -14.77 -23.42
N LEU A 379 -11.50 -15.08 -23.06
CA LEU A 379 -11.98 -15.16 -21.68
C LEU A 379 -11.33 -16.30 -20.87
N GLU A 380 -10.79 -17.32 -21.54
CA GLU A 380 -10.06 -18.43 -20.92
C GLU A 380 -8.89 -17.95 -20.06
N ASN A 381 -8.24 -16.84 -20.42
CA ASN A 381 -7.14 -16.25 -19.63
C ASN A 381 -7.59 -15.78 -18.24
N LEU A 382 -8.88 -15.45 -18.09
CA LEU A 382 -9.48 -15.06 -16.83
C LEU A 382 -10.15 -16.24 -16.13
N VAL A 383 -10.97 -16.99 -16.85
CA VAL A 383 -11.80 -18.05 -16.28
C VAL A 383 -10.95 -19.22 -15.80
N LEU A 384 -9.86 -19.59 -16.49
CA LEU A 384 -9.01 -20.70 -16.05
C LEU A 384 -8.36 -20.46 -14.68
N PRO A 385 -7.68 -19.32 -14.41
CA PRO A 385 -7.19 -19.00 -13.07
C PRO A 385 -8.29 -19.01 -12.00
N VAL A 386 -9.47 -18.47 -12.32
CA VAL A 386 -10.61 -18.41 -11.38
C VAL A 386 -11.13 -19.81 -11.05
N LEU A 387 -11.28 -20.68 -12.05
CA LEU A 387 -11.69 -22.08 -11.86
C LEU A 387 -10.65 -22.88 -11.07
N ARG A 388 -9.37 -22.62 -11.29
CA ARG A 388 -8.30 -23.25 -10.52
C ARG A 388 -8.40 -22.92 -9.03
N ILE A 389 -8.65 -21.65 -8.68
CA ILE A 389 -8.86 -21.23 -7.28
C ILE A 389 -10.07 -21.97 -6.68
N LEU A 390 -11.16 -22.07 -7.43
CA LEU A 390 -12.37 -22.77 -6.97
C LEU A 390 -12.11 -24.26 -6.76
N HIS A 391 -11.40 -24.91 -7.68
CA HIS A 391 -11.03 -26.32 -7.57
C HIS A 391 -10.08 -26.57 -6.38
N ASP A 392 -8.99 -25.80 -6.29
CA ASP A 392 -8.00 -25.94 -5.22
C ASP A 392 -8.63 -25.64 -3.86
N GLY A 393 -9.58 -24.69 -3.79
CA GLY A 393 -10.35 -24.37 -2.60
C GLY A 393 -11.36 -25.44 -2.19
N VAL A 394 -11.91 -26.21 -3.14
CA VAL A 394 -12.79 -27.36 -2.86
C VAL A 394 -11.98 -28.60 -2.45
N ALA A 395 -10.80 -28.79 -3.04
CA ALA A 395 -9.91 -29.93 -2.77
C ALA A 395 -9.11 -29.78 -1.46
N SER A 396 -8.77 -28.55 -1.08
CA SER A 396 -8.06 -28.24 0.16
C SER A 396 -9.07 -27.98 1.29
N LEU A 397 -9.06 -28.80 2.35
CA LEU A 397 -9.83 -28.55 3.58
C LEU A 397 -9.33 -27.34 4.40
N SER A 398 -8.39 -26.53 3.88
CA SER A 398 -7.77 -25.40 4.60
C SER A 398 -7.96 -24.01 3.95
N SER A 399 -8.43 -23.11 4.82
CA SER A 399 -8.16 -21.66 5.05
C SER A 399 -8.34 -20.54 4.01
N ASN A 400 -8.48 -20.74 2.69
CA ASN A 400 -8.66 -19.61 1.74
C ASN A 400 -10.12 -19.41 1.28
N SER A 401 -11.07 -19.49 2.21
CA SER A 401 -12.52 -19.41 1.91
C SER A 401 -12.89 -18.10 1.21
N HIS A 402 -12.30 -16.96 1.58
CA HIS A 402 -12.59 -15.66 0.97
C HIS A 402 -12.13 -15.55 -0.48
N HIS A 403 -10.94 -16.06 -0.81
CA HIS A 403 -10.47 -16.07 -2.21
C HIS A 403 -11.41 -16.92 -3.07
N MET A 404 -11.83 -18.07 -2.55
CA MET A 404 -12.84 -18.91 -3.19
C MET A 404 -14.19 -18.19 -3.34
N TYR A 405 -14.68 -17.49 -2.32
CA TYR A 405 -15.92 -16.70 -2.41
C TYR A 405 -15.81 -15.58 -3.44
N LEU A 406 -14.68 -14.85 -3.48
CA LEU A 406 -14.46 -13.81 -4.49
C LEU A 406 -14.43 -14.41 -5.90
N ALA A 407 -13.74 -15.54 -6.09
CA ALA A 407 -13.73 -16.27 -7.36
C ALA A 407 -15.14 -16.71 -7.78
N LEU A 408 -15.95 -17.20 -6.83
CA LEU A 408 -17.34 -17.59 -7.07
C LEU A 408 -18.19 -16.39 -7.47
N ILE A 409 -18.07 -15.26 -6.77
CA ILE A 409 -18.81 -14.03 -7.09
C ILE A 409 -18.38 -13.50 -8.47
N VAL A 410 -17.09 -13.54 -8.81
CA VAL A 410 -16.60 -13.15 -10.13
C VAL A 410 -17.23 -14.04 -11.21
N MET A 411 -17.24 -15.37 -11.03
CA MET A 411 -17.91 -16.28 -11.96
C MET A 411 -19.40 -16.00 -12.07
N LEU A 412 -20.08 -15.70 -10.95
CA LEU A 412 -21.49 -15.35 -10.94
C LEU A 412 -21.75 -14.09 -11.79
N ILE A 413 -21.00 -13.01 -11.56
CA ILE A 413 -21.13 -11.74 -12.29
C ILE A 413 -20.91 -11.94 -13.79
N LEU A 414 -19.95 -12.79 -14.18
CA LEU A 414 -19.69 -13.11 -15.59
C LEU A 414 -20.82 -13.96 -16.20
N SER A 415 -21.36 -14.92 -15.45
CA SER A 415 -22.44 -15.82 -15.91
C SER A 415 -23.79 -15.14 -16.10
N GLU A 416 -23.97 -13.91 -15.60
CA GLU A 416 -25.18 -13.12 -15.87
C GLU A 416 -25.30 -12.68 -17.34
N ASP A 417 -24.21 -12.76 -18.11
CA ASP A 417 -24.18 -12.36 -19.52
C ASP A 417 -24.34 -13.56 -20.46
N ASP A 418 -25.35 -13.49 -21.34
CA ASP A 418 -25.67 -14.57 -22.29
C ASP A 418 -24.54 -14.82 -23.30
N PHE A 419 -23.82 -13.76 -23.69
CA PHE A 419 -22.73 -13.85 -24.66
C PHE A 419 -21.51 -14.56 -24.03
N PHE A 420 -21.17 -14.23 -22.79
CA PHE A 420 -20.20 -14.98 -21.99
C PHE A 420 -20.57 -16.46 -21.90
N CYS A 421 -21.81 -16.77 -21.54
CA CYS A 421 -22.28 -18.16 -21.44
C CYS A 421 -22.15 -18.94 -22.74
N LYS A 422 -22.37 -18.29 -23.89
CA LYS A 422 -22.17 -18.90 -25.20
C LYS A 422 -20.68 -19.15 -25.49
N ILE A 423 -19.83 -18.15 -25.26
CA ILE A 423 -18.38 -18.26 -25.54
C ILE A 423 -17.75 -19.40 -24.74
N ILE A 424 -18.03 -19.52 -23.43
CA ILE A 424 -17.39 -20.57 -22.61
C ILE A 424 -17.70 -21.99 -23.12
N HIS A 425 -18.87 -22.22 -23.73
CA HIS A 425 -19.20 -23.54 -24.29
C HIS A 425 -18.57 -23.79 -25.66
N GLU A 426 -18.24 -22.74 -26.40
CA GLU A 426 -17.57 -22.81 -27.70
C GLU A 426 -16.03 -22.86 -27.58
N THR A 427 -15.46 -22.30 -26.51
CA THR A 427 -14.01 -22.29 -26.26
C THR A 427 -13.52 -23.65 -25.78
N MET A 428 -12.73 -24.33 -26.62
CA MET A 428 -12.09 -25.61 -26.31
C MET A 428 -10.72 -25.40 -25.66
N ILE A 429 -10.46 -26.13 -24.59
CA ILE A 429 -9.22 -26.09 -23.81
C ILE A 429 -8.56 -27.47 -23.88
N ASN A 430 -7.27 -27.46 -24.16
CA ASN A 430 -6.45 -28.65 -24.25
C ASN A 430 -5.60 -28.81 -22.98
N ASP A 431 -5.35 -30.06 -22.59
CA ASP A 431 -4.39 -30.44 -21.54
C ASP A 431 -4.63 -29.76 -20.17
N VAL A 432 -5.78 -30.03 -19.56
CA VAL A 432 -6.09 -29.58 -18.18
C VAL A 432 -5.42 -30.50 -17.16
N CYS A 433 -4.12 -30.28 -16.91
CA CYS A 433 -3.31 -31.15 -16.04
C CYS A 433 -3.56 -30.98 -14.53
N TRP A 434 -4.33 -29.96 -14.10
CA TRP A 434 -4.52 -29.63 -12.69
C TRP A 434 -5.81 -30.18 -12.06
N LEU A 435 -6.76 -30.70 -12.86
CA LEU A 435 -8.04 -31.20 -12.37
C LEU A 435 -7.93 -32.62 -11.78
N ASP A 436 -7.19 -33.51 -12.46
CA ASP A 436 -6.97 -34.90 -12.02
C ASP A 436 -5.56 -35.35 -12.43
N ASN A 437 -4.71 -35.67 -11.44
CA ASN A 437 -3.35 -36.17 -11.70
C ASN A 437 -3.35 -37.55 -12.39
N ASP A 438 -4.40 -38.35 -12.17
CA ASP A 438 -4.48 -39.74 -12.67
C ASP A 438 -5.11 -39.86 -14.06
N ARG A 439 -5.87 -38.86 -14.52
CA ARG A 439 -6.51 -38.83 -15.85
C ARG A 439 -6.55 -37.40 -16.42
N PRO A 440 -5.47 -36.94 -17.09
CA PRO A 440 -5.50 -35.63 -17.73
C PRO A 440 -6.58 -35.60 -18.82
N ILE A 441 -7.51 -34.66 -18.70
CA ILE A 441 -8.54 -34.42 -19.70
C ILE A 441 -7.87 -33.76 -20.89
N ARG A 442 -7.83 -34.47 -22.02
CA ARG A 442 -7.13 -34.03 -23.25
C ARG A 442 -7.79 -32.83 -23.90
N GLU A 443 -9.12 -32.81 -23.93
CA GLU A 443 -9.88 -31.75 -24.60
C GLU A 443 -11.25 -31.61 -23.94
N ILE A 444 -11.59 -30.39 -23.51
CA ILE A 444 -12.89 -30.05 -22.95
C ILE A 444 -13.26 -28.60 -23.23
N SER A 445 -14.55 -28.30 -23.39
CA SER A 445 -15.00 -26.91 -23.41
C SER A 445 -14.81 -26.25 -22.04
N LEU A 446 -14.52 -24.94 -22.03
CA LEU A 446 -14.39 -24.18 -20.79
C LEU A 446 -15.66 -24.26 -19.93
N GLY A 447 -16.85 -24.26 -20.56
CA GLY A 447 -18.13 -24.46 -19.88
C GLY A 447 -18.26 -25.86 -19.25
N GLY A 448 -17.79 -26.91 -19.94
CA GLY A 448 -17.73 -28.25 -19.37
C GLY A 448 -16.80 -28.35 -18.17
N LEU A 449 -15.66 -27.64 -18.21
CA LEU A 449 -14.75 -27.52 -17.07
C LEU A 449 -15.39 -26.78 -15.89
N CYS A 450 -16.12 -25.68 -16.15
CA CYS A 450 -16.88 -24.98 -15.10
C CYS A 450 -17.84 -25.94 -14.38
N VAL A 451 -18.62 -26.72 -15.15
CA VAL A 451 -19.58 -27.68 -14.58
C VAL A 451 -18.89 -28.73 -13.71
N MET A 452 -17.73 -29.25 -14.12
CA MET A 452 -17.00 -30.22 -13.28
C MET A 452 -16.47 -29.65 -11.97
N VAL A 453 -16.02 -28.40 -11.98
CA VAL A 453 -15.56 -27.73 -10.74
C VAL A 453 -16.73 -27.42 -9.80
N PHE A 454 -17.89 -27.01 -10.33
CA PHE A 454 -19.06 -26.67 -9.51
C PHE A 454 -19.94 -27.87 -9.10
N CYS A 455 -19.97 -28.92 -9.91
CA CYS A 455 -20.61 -30.19 -9.63
C CYS A 455 -19.54 -31.26 -9.55
N PRO A 456 -18.76 -31.32 -8.44
CA PRO A 456 -17.85 -32.43 -8.22
C PRO A 456 -18.69 -33.71 -8.27
N TYR A 457 -18.39 -34.59 -9.23
CA TYR A 457 -19.05 -35.88 -9.32
C TYR A 457 -18.90 -36.57 -7.96
N GLY A 458 -20.04 -36.98 -7.38
CA GLY A 458 -20.06 -37.70 -6.12
C GLY A 458 -19.08 -38.87 -6.16
N SER A 459 -18.19 -38.88 -5.16
CA SER A 459 -17.40 -40.03 -4.73
C SER A 459 -18.23 -41.30 -4.62
#